data_AF-A0A442LUW2-F1
#
_entry.id   AF-A0A442LUW2-F1
#
_cell.length_a   1.000
_cell.length_b   1.000
_cell.length_c   1.000
_cell.angle_alpha   90.00
_cell.angle_beta   90.00
_cell.angle_gamma   90.00
#
_symmetry.space_group_name_H-M   'P 1'
#
loop_
_entity.id
_entity.type
_entity.pdbx_description
1 polymer ?
#
loop_
_entity_poly.entity_id
_entity_poly.type
_entity_poly.pdbx_seq_one_letter_code
_entity_poly.pdbx_strand_id
1 'polypeptide(L)' 'MDFVEAAKLRGEGSVWIIFREILPNALSPLVSELGLRFIYAVLFLSTLSFLGLGVQPPDADWGGMVKENK' A
#
# COMPACT_ATOMS: atom_id res chain seq x y z
N MET A 1 -20.49 -10.74 -10.33
CA MET A 1 -21.28 -10.67 -9.07
C MET A 1 -21.82 -12.03 -8.66
N ASP A 2 -21.98 -12.96 -9.61
CA ASP A 2 -22.43 -14.34 -9.36
C ASP A 2 -21.63 -15.14 -8.33
N PHE A 3 -20.31 -15.00 -8.23
CA PHE A 3 -19.49 -15.83 -7.34
C PHE A 3 -19.83 -15.61 -5.85
N VAL A 4 -20.10 -14.38 -5.44
CA VAL A 4 -20.55 -14.07 -4.07
C VAL A 4 -21.98 -14.55 -3.84
N GLU A 5 -22.85 -14.41 -4.83
CA GLU A 5 -24.25 -14.81 -4.74
C GLU A 5 -24.40 -16.34 -4.69
N ALA A 6 -23.64 -17.06 -5.52
CA ALA A 6 -23.54 -18.51 -5.53
C ALA A 6 -22.94 -19.09 -4.23
N ALA A 7 -22.00 -18.37 -3.60
CA ALA A 7 -21.44 -18.75 -2.29
C ALA A 7 -22.47 -18.56 -1.16
N LYS A 8 -23.23 -17.45 -1.20
CA LYS A 8 -24.34 -17.21 -0.27
C LYS A 8 -25.46 -18.25 -0.43
N LEU A 9 -25.82 -18.62 -1.65
CA LEU A 9 -26.82 -19.67 -1.92
C LEU A 9 -26.35 -21.06 -1.43
N ARG A 10 -25.04 -21.30 -1.36
CA ARG A 10 -24.44 -22.50 -0.75
C ARG A 10 -24.44 -22.49 0.78
N GLY A 11 -24.81 -21.38 1.42
CA GLY A 11 -24.81 -21.24 2.87
C GLY A 11 -23.43 -20.96 3.48
N GLU A 12 -22.46 -20.50 2.68
CA GLU A 12 -21.11 -20.22 3.17
C GLU A 12 -21.07 -18.92 3.99
N GLY A 13 -20.29 -18.93 5.08
CA GLY A 13 -20.16 -17.78 5.98
C GLY A 13 -19.41 -16.61 5.32
N SER A 14 -19.74 -15.37 5.70
CA SER A 14 -19.18 -14.16 5.09
C SER A 14 -17.65 -14.11 5.10
N VAL A 15 -17.01 -14.62 6.16
CA VAL A 15 -15.54 -14.71 6.25
C VAL A 15 -14.98 -15.62 5.15
N TRP A 16 -15.61 -16.78 4.91
CA TRP A 16 -15.18 -17.69 3.85
C TRP A 16 -15.30 -17.04 2.48
N ILE A 17 -16.41 -16.35 2.20
CA ILE A 17 -16.63 -15.64 0.94
C ILE A 17 -15.55 -14.56 0.75
N ILE A 18 -15.25 -13.78 1.79
CA ILE A 18 -14.23 -12.73 1.71
C ILE A 18 -12.86 -13.31 1.35
N PHE A 19 -12.39 -14.33 2.07
CA PHE A 19 -11.03 -14.85 1.87
C PHE A 19 -10.90 -15.79 0.67
N ARG A 20 -11.96 -16.51 0.30
CA ARG A 20 -11.92 -17.54 -0.76
C ARG A 20 -12.38 -17.02 -2.11
N GLU A 21 -13.42 -16.18 -2.14
CA GLU A 21 -14.03 -15.71 -3.38
C GLU A 21 -13.57 -14.28 -3.71
N ILE A 22 -13.60 -13.36 -2.75
CA ILE A 22 -13.34 -11.94 -3.01
C ILE A 22 -11.84 -11.64 -3.05
N LEU A 23 -11.10 -12.05 -2.03
CA LEU A 23 -9.69 -11.71 -1.84
C LEU A 23 -8.82 -12.11 -3.05
N PRO A 24 -8.78 -13.38 -3.52
CA PRO A 24 -7.94 -13.75 -4.65
C PRO A 24 -8.27 -13.00 -5.95
N ASN A 25 -9.55 -12.66 -6.17
CA ASN A 25 -9.96 -11.88 -7.34
C ASN A 25 -9.59 -10.39 -7.20
N ALA A 26 -9.58 -9.85 -5.98
CA ALA A 26 -9.21 -8.47 -5.71
C ALA A 26 -7.69 -8.27 -5.51
N LEU A 27 -6.92 -9.33 -5.30
CA LEU A 27 -5.47 -9.23 -5.04
C LEU A 27 -4.71 -8.52 -6.17
N SER A 28 -5.03 -8.82 -7.43
CA SER A 28 -4.34 -8.23 -8.58
C SER A 28 -4.44 -6.68 -8.63
N PRO A 29 -5.64 -6.07 -8.59
CA PRO A 29 -5.75 -4.62 -8.50
C PRO A 29 -5.23 -4.05 -7.17
N LEU A 30 -5.39 -4.77 -6.05
CA LEU A 30 -4.87 -4.32 -4.74
C LEU A 30 -3.35 -4.20 -4.72
N VAL A 31 -2.64 -5.18 -5.28
CA VAL A 31 -1.17 -5.17 -5.37
C VAL A 31 -0.69 -4.04 -6.27
N SER A 32 -1.40 -3.80 -7.38
CA SER A 32 -1.09 -2.70 -8.31
C SER A 32 -1.24 -1.34 -7.62
N GLU A 33 -2.35 -1.15 -6.88
CA GLU A 33 -2.62 0.07 -6.10
C GLU A 33 -1.59 0.26 -4.96
N LEU A 34 -1.19 -0.82 -4.30
CA LEU A 34 -0.12 -0.80 -3.29
C LEU A 34 1.19 -0.29 -3.87
N GLY A 35 1.59 -0.78 -5.06
CA GLY A 35 2.79 -0.31 -5.74
C GLY A 35 2.72 1.18 -6.07
N LEU A 36 1.57 1.64 -6.56
CA LEU A 36 1.36 3.06 -6.86
C LEU A 36 1.47 3.93 -5.59
N ARG A 37 0.82 3.52 -4.50
CA ARG A 37 0.89 4.21 -3.20
C ARG A 37 2.30 4.24 -2.64
N PHE A 38 3.05 3.17 -2.80
CA PHE A 38 4.44 3.11 -2.38
C PHE A 38 5.29 4.14 -3.11
N ILE A 39 5.17 4.24 -4.45
CA ILE A 39 5.87 5.25 -5.25
C ILE A 39 5.52 6.65 -4.77
N TYR A 40 4.22 6.94 -4.56
CA TYR A 40 3.79 8.24 -4.05
C TYR A 40 4.36 8.55 -2.66
N ALA A 41 4.38 7.58 -1.75
CA ALA A 41 4.94 7.77 -0.42
C ALA A 41 6.44 8.11 -0.49
N VAL A 42 7.21 7.39 -1.30
CA VAL A 42 8.65 7.66 -1.48
C VAL A 42 8.89 9.06 -2.05
N LEU A 43 8.14 9.45 -3.08
CA LEU A 43 8.24 10.80 -3.67
C LEU A 43 7.86 11.89 -2.67
N PHE A 44 6.81 11.65 -1.87
CA PHE A 44 6.36 12.56 -0.84
C PHE A 44 7.43 12.75 0.26
N LEU A 45 8.00 11.66 0.79
CA LEU A 45 9.09 11.73 1.76
C LEU A 45 10.32 12.44 1.18
N SER A 46 10.70 12.13 -0.06
CA SER A 46 11.82 12.79 -0.76
C SER A 46 11.59 14.29 -0.90
N THR A 47 10.36 14.70 -1.22
CA THR A 47 9.97 16.10 -1.35
C THR A 47 10.04 16.82 0.01
N LEU A 48 9.57 16.19 1.08
CA LEU A 48 9.68 16.73 2.45
C LEU A 48 11.15 16.88 2.88
N SER A 49 11.96 15.87 2.64
CA SER A 49 13.41 15.88 2.91
C SER A 49 14.12 17.03 2.18
N PHE A 50 13.83 17.19 0.89
CA PHE A 50 14.37 18.29 0.07
C PHE A 50 13.95 19.67 0.60
N LEU A 51 12.70 19.84 1.03
CA LEU A 51 12.18 21.07 1.63
C LEU A 51 12.72 21.33 3.05
N GLY A 52 13.47 20.39 3.64
CA GLY A 52 13.94 20.48 5.03
C GLY A 52 12.86 20.22 6.09
N LEU A 53 11.70 19.69 5.66
CA LEU A 53 10.59 19.25 6.50
C LEU A 53 10.59 17.72 6.69
N GLY A 54 11.68 17.05 6.28
CA GLY A 54 11.90 15.62 6.47
C GLY A 54 12.15 15.27 7.93
N VAL A 55 12.55 14.02 8.17
CA VAL A 55 12.80 13.50 9.52
C VAL A 55 13.88 14.36 10.19
N GLN A 56 13.58 14.97 11.34
CA GLN A 56 14.57 15.74 12.09
C GLN A 56 15.60 14.76 12.70
N PRO A 57 16.90 15.14 12.76
CA PRO A 57 17.91 14.32 13.43
C PRO A 57 17.42 13.97 14.85
N PRO A 58 17.51 12.71 15.34
CA PRO A 58 18.54 11.70 15.09
C PRO A 58 18.17 10.54 14.13
N ASP A 59 16.97 10.52 13.55
CA ASP A 59 16.56 9.44 12.64
C ASP A 59 17.21 9.62 11.25
N ALA A 60 17.88 8.57 10.75
CA ALA A 60 18.61 8.63 9.49
C ALA A 60 17.65 8.73 8.29
N ASP A 61 17.46 9.94 7.77
CA ASP A 61 16.81 10.19 6.48
C ASP A 61 17.82 10.06 5.34
N TRP A 62 17.53 9.20 4.37
CA TRP A 62 18.38 8.95 3.21
C TRP A 62 18.64 10.25 2.42
N GLY A 63 17.71 11.21 2.43
CA GLY A 63 17.87 12.51 1.76
C GLY A 63 18.81 13.48 2.48
N GLY A 64 18.89 13.42 3.81
CA GLY A 64 19.81 14.24 4.62
C GLY A 64 21.28 13.84 4.42
N MET A 65 21.55 12.54 4.33
CA MET A 65 22.90 12.00 4.12
C MET A 65 23.51 12.41 2.78
N VAL A 66 22.70 12.52 1.71
CA VAL A 66 23.17 13.01 0.39
C VAL A 66 23.47 14.50 0.43
N LYS A 67 22.72 15.27 1.22
CA LYS A 67 22.92 16.72 1.37
C LYS A 67 24.16 17.06 2.20
N GLU A 68 24.51 16.24 3.18
CA GLU A 68 25.75 16.39 3.99
C GLU A 68 27.04 16.11 3.21
N ASN A 69 26.96 15.43 2.06
CA ASN A 69 28.14 15.10 1.24
C ASN A 69 28.52 16.23 0.27
N LYS A 70 28.53 17.49 0.74
CA LYS A 70 28.94 18.65 -0.04
C LYS A 70 30.12 19.37 0.60
#